data_AF-A0A7S2WSK5-F1
#
_entry.id   AF-A0A7S2WSK5-F1
#
_cell.length_a   1.000
_cell.length_b   1.000
_cell.length_c   1.000
_cell.angle_alpha   90.00
_cell.angle_beta   90.00
_cell.angle_gamma   90.00
#
_symmetry.space_group_name_H-M   'P 1'
#
loop_
_entity.id
_entity.type
_entity.pdbx_description
1 polymer ?
#
loop_
_entity_poly.entity_id
_entity_poly.type
_entity_poly.pdbx_seq_one_letter_code
_entity_poly.pdbx_strand_id
1 'polypeptide(L)'
;FIQHFGQPVRFFDLLMRRVLVNFNSKPDLSFLCCRCLDRLYNLHMHQIGVFDDMMVLVDLLAQATHKEMRHGLLSLIGELVQVDDNTEQLLNSTTVKLLSDICSFSHTNQREIGSKLHRSMQSKFLITQGASQTSVAPMPGGEASTAG
;
A
#
# COMPACT_ATOMS: atom_id res chain seq x y z
N PHE A 1 14.56 -20.02 -18.16
CA PHE A 1 14.19 -18.87 -17.29
C PHE A 1 15.39 -18.22 -16.57
N ILE A 2 16.61 -18.80 -16.60
CA ILE A 2 17.80 -18.29 -15.86
C ILE A 2 18.99 -17.99 -16.81
N GLN A 3 18.75 -17.43 -17.99
CA GLN A 3 19.83 -17.10 -18.95
C GLN A 3 19.99 -15.60 -19.26
N HIS A 4 19.19 -14.72 -18.65
CA HIS A 4 19.21 -13.28 -18.94
C HIS A 4 19.87 -12.40 -17.87
N PHE A 5 20.45 -12.97 -16.80
CA PHE A 5 21.18 -12.20 -15.79
C PHE A 5 22.40 -11.44 -16.36
N GLY A 6 22.89 -11.83 -17.54
CA GLY A 6 23.99 -11.11 -18.21
C GLY A 6 23.57 -9.80 -18.90
N GLN A 7 22.27 -9.52 -19.03
CA GLN A 7 21.76 -8.29 -19.67
C GLN A 7 20.70 -7.63 -18.79
N PRO A 8 21.13 -6.82 -17.80
CA PRO A 8 20.22 -6.19 -16.84
C PRO A 8 19.17 -5.29 -17.51
N VAL A 9 19.52 -4.63 -18.62
CA VAL A 9 18.59 -3.82 -19.44
C VAL A 9 17.40 -4.67 -19.91
N ARG A 10 17.65 -5.82 -20.54
CA ARG A 10 16.56 -6.67 -21.06
C ARG A 10 15.73 -7.28 -19.94
N PHE A 11 16.37 -7.57 -18.80
CA PHE A 11 15.66 -8.09 -17.64
C PHE A 11 14.74 -7.01 -17.02
N PHE A 12 15.21 -5.77 -16.97
CA PHE A 12 14.43 -4.60 -16.56
C PHE A 12 13.20 -4.42 -17.47
N ASP A 13 13.37 -4.43 -18.80
CA ASP A 13 12.25 -4.30 -19.75
C ASP A 13 11.21 -5.41 -19.60
N LEU A 14 11.64 -6.65 -19.42
CA LEU A 14 10.74 -7.79 -19.26
C LEU A 14 9.94 -7.69 -17.95
N LEU A 15 10.58 -7.25 -16.86
CA LEU A 15 9.91 -7.01 -15.60
C LEU A 15 8.93 -5.84 -15.69
N MET A 16 9.33 -4.73 -16.33
CA MET A 16 8.46 -3.57 -16.58
C MET A 16 7.21 -3.97 -17.36
N ARG A 17 7.36 -4.71 -18.47
CA ARG A 17 6.22 -5.24 -19.24
C ARG A 17 5.32 -6.14 -18.38
N ARG A 18 5.92 -6.97 -17.51
CA ARG A 18 5.16 -7.85 -16.64
C ARG A 18 4.35 -7.07 -15.59
N VAL A 19 4.91 -5.98 -15.07
CA VAL A 19 4.20 -5.05 -14.18
C VAL A 19 3.03 -4.40 -14.91
N LEU A 20 3.24 -3.87 -16.11
CA LEU A 20 2.19 -3.22 -16.91
C LEU A 20 1.03 -4.17 -17.22
N VAL A 21 1.33 -5.40 -17.64
CA VAL A 21 0.29 -6.39 -18.02
C VAL A 21 -0.48 -6.91 -16.80
N ASN A 22 0.19 -7.12 -15.66
CA ASN A 22 -0.44 -7.72 -14.48
C ASN A 22 -0.95 -6.69 -13.46
N PHE A 23 -0.84 -5.39 -13.78
CA PHE A 23 -1.12 -4.28 -12.87
C PHE A 23 -2.46 -4.41 -12.14
N ASN A 24 -3.54 -4.66 -12.89
CA ASN A 24 -4.89 -4.79 -12.34
C ASN A 24 -5.31 -6.24 -12.05
N SER A 25 -4.64 -7.23 -12.65
CA SER A 25 -5.09 -8.64 -12.57
C SER A 25 -4.51 -9.36 -11.35
N LYS A 26 -3.25 -9.07 -10.99
CA LYS A 26 -2.53 -9.72 -9.88
C LYS A 26 -1.64 -8.69 -9.16
N PRO A 27 -2.21 -7.87 -8.26
CA PRO A 27 -1.47 -6.77 -7.62
C PRO A 27 -0.25 -7.24 -6.83
N ASP A 28 -0.31 -8.40 -6.17
CA ASP A 28 0.81 -8.94 -5.38
C ASP A 28 2.03 -9.28 -6.24
N LEU A 29 1.79 -9.86 -7.43
CA LEU A 29 2.86 -10.21 -8.37
C LEU A 29 3.46 -8.96 -8.99
N SER A 30 2.62 -7.98 -9.33
CA SER A 30 3.06 -6.68 -9.85
C SER A 30 3.87 -5.91 -8.82
N PHE A 31 3.47 -5.93 -7.55
CA PHE A 31 4.22 -5.34 -6.45
C PHE A 31 5.60 -6.00 -6.27
N LEU A 32 5.66 -7.34 -6.28
CA LEU A 32 6.94 -8.04 -6.20
C LEU A 32 7.84 -7.70 -7.38
N CYS A 33 7.30 -7.66 -8.61
CA CYS A 33 8.06 -7.25 -9.80
C CYS A 33 8.54 -5.80 -9.69
N CYS A 34 7.71 -4.89 -9.14
CA CYS A 34 8.09 -3.50 -8.89
C CYS A 34 9.25 -3.40 -7.90
N ARG A 35 9.24 -4.19 -6.81
CA ARG A 35 10.38 -4.25 -5.87
C ARG A 35 11.64 -4.84 -6.51
N CYS A 36 11.49 -5.81 -7.40
CA CYS A 36 12.61 -6.34 -8.15
C CYS A 36 13.21 -5.30 -9.09
N LEU A 37 12.37 -4.49 -9.76
CA LEU A 37 12.80 -3.40 -10.62
C LEU A 37 13.57 -2.33 -9.85
N ASP A 38 13.02 -1.90 -8.72
CA ASP A 38 13.63 -0.95 -7.79
C ASP A 38 15.04 -1.41 -7.38
N ARG A 39 15.16 -2.67 -6.93
CA ARG A 39 16.45 -3.24 -6.56
C ARG A 39 17.41 -3.41 -7.73
N LEU A 40 16.91 -3.79 -8.90
CA LEU A 40 17.72 -3.99 -10.10
C LEU A 40 18.28 -2.65 -10.60
N TYR A 41 17.44 -1.62 -10.61
CA TYR A 41 17.84 -0.28 -11.03
C TYR A 41 18.89 0.30 -10.08
N ASN A 42 18.69 0.18 -8.77
CA ASN A 42 19.66 0.60 -7.76
C ASN A 42 21.05 -0.06 -7.94
N LEU A 43 21.09 -1.35 -8.32
CA LEU A 43 22.34 -2.09 -8.51
C LEU A 43 23.00 -1.88 -9.88
N HIS A 44 22.21 -1.62 -10.93
CA HIS A 44 22.67 -1.59 -12.32
C HIS A 44 22.35 -0.27 -13.03
N MET A 45 22.19 0.84 -12.30
CA MET A 45 21.84 2.15 -12.85
C MET A 45 22.74 2.56 -14.02
N HIS A 46 24.06 2.36 -13.89
CA HIS A 46 25.03 2.67 -14.95
C HIS A 46 24.89 1.82 -16.23
N GLN A 47 24.28 0.63 -16.13
CA GLN A 47 24.10 -0.29 -17.26
C GLN A 47 22.72 -0.16 -17.89
N ILE A 48 21.70 0.18 -17.09
CA ILE A 48 20.33 0.41 -17.57
C ILE A 48 20.24 1.79 -18.22
N GLY A 49 20.81 2.81 -17.57
CA GLY A 49 20.82 4.18 -18.06
C GLY A 49 19.47 4.87 -17.91
N VAL A 50 19.23 5.83 -18.81
CA VAL A 50 18.01 6.65 -18.87
C VAL A 50 16.80 5.78 -19.18
N PHE A 51 15.68 6.10 -18.53
CA PHE A 51 14.38 5.50 -18.79
C PHE A 51 13.51 6.53 -19.52
N ASP A 52 13.22 6.30 -20.79
CA ASP A 52 12.51 7.25 -21.65
C ASP A 52 10.98 7.29 -21.40
N ASP A 53 10.43 6.27 -20.74
CA ASP A 53 8.98 6.10 -20.53
C ASP A 53 8.53 6.50 -19.12
N MET A 54 9.18 7.49 -18.49
CA MET A 54 8.85 7.92 -17.12
C MET A 54 7.37 8.29 -16.96
N MET A 55 6.75 8.87 -17.98
CA MET A 55 5.34 9.24 -17.96
C MET A 55 4.40 8.04 -17.83
N VAL A 56 4.77 6.87 -18.36
CA VAL A 56 3.98 5.63 -18.20
C VAL A 56 3.93 5.22 -16.73
N LEU A 57 5.03 5.37 -15.99
CA LEU A 57 5.06 5.10 -14.54
C LEU A 57 4.21 6.10 -13.76
N VAL A 58 4.21 7.38 -14.15
CA VAL A 58 3.35 8.42 -13.54
C VAL A 58 1.87 8.12 -13.77
N ASP A 59 1.50 7.71 -14.98
CA ASP A 59 0.12 7.33 -15.30
C ASP A 59 -0.32 6.08 -14.53
N LEU A 60 0.58 5.09 -14.38
CA LEU A 60 0.34 3.93 -13.53
C LEU A 60 0.15 4.33 -12.06
N LEU A 61 0.97 5.27 -11.57
CA LEU A 61 0.87 5.77 -10.20
C LEU A 61 -0.48 6.45 -9.96
N ALA A 62 -0.98 7.22 -10.93
CA ALA A 62 -2.30 7.86 -10.87
C ALA A 62 -3.44 6.82 -10.86
N GLN A 63 -3.30 5.73 -11.61
CA GLN A 63 -4.30 4.66 -11.70
C GLN A 63 -4.23 3.64 -10.54
N ALA A 64 -3.14 3.64 -9.77
CA ALA A 64 -2.94 2.68 -8.69
C ALA A 64 -3.95 2.86 -7.56
N THR A 65 -4.90 1.93 -7.45
CA THR A 65 -5.88 1.85 -6.34
C THR A 65 -5.27 1.19 -5.10
N HIS A 66 -4.37 0.23 -5.28
CA HIS A 66 -3.70 -0.50 -4.21
C HIS A 66 -2.58 0.32 -3.58
N LYS A 67 -2.61 0.50 -2.25
CA LYS A 67 -1.62 1.29 -1.50
C LYS A 67 -0.20 0.74 -1.64
N GLU A 68 -0.03 -0.57 -1.58
CA GLU A 68 1.28 -1.22 -1.71
C GLU A 68 1.89 -1.01 -3.08
N MET A 69 1.09 -1.16 -4.15
CA MET A 69 1.53 -0.90 -5.51
C MET A 69 1.90 0.57 -5.70
N ARG A 70 1.10 1.50 -5.16
CA ARG A 70 1.38 2.94 -5.19
C ARG A 70 2.72 3.26 -4.51
N HIS A 71 2.99 2.67 -3.34
CA HIS A 71 4.28 2.83 -2.66
C HIS A 71 5.44 2.21 -3.44
N GLY A 72 5.25 1.03 -4.02
CA GLY A 72 6.27 0.38 -4.86
C GLY A 72 6.64 1.21 -6.07
N LEU A 73 5.65 1.77 -6.77
CA LEU A 73 5.87 2.67 -7.90
C LEU A 73 6.56 3.97 -7.47
N LEU A 74 6.18 4.53 -6.32
CA LEU A 74 6.84 5.73 -5.79
C LEU A 74 8.33 5.49 -5.47
N SER A 75 8.65 4.31 -4.90
CA SER A 75 10.03 3.89 -4.64
C SER A 75 10.82 3.80 -5.94
N LEU A 76 10.28 3.10 -6.95
CA LEU A 76 10.91 2.95 -8.25
C LEU A 76 11.14 4.31 -8.93
N ILE A 77 10.16 5.22 -8.90
CA ILE A 77 10.31 6.59 -9.42
C ILE A 77 11.42 7.33 -8.67
N GLY A 78 11.50 7.17 -7.34
CA GLY A 78 12.57 7.76 -6.53
C GLY A 78 13.97 7.28 -6.93
N GLU A 79 14.12 6.01 -7.27
CA GLU A 79 15.38 5.46 -7.79
C GLU A 79 15.69 5.98 -9.21
N LEU A 80 14.68 6.08 -10.08
CA LEU A 80 14.84 6.57 -11.45
C LEU A 80 15.27 8.04 -11.51
N VAL A 81 14.81 8.87 -10.56
CA VAL A 81 15.17 10.29 -10.42
C VAL A 81 16.64 10.54 -10.04
N GLN A 82 17.37 9.49 -9.61
CA GLN A 82 18.82 9.60 -9.41
C GLN A 82 19.59 9.92 -10.71
N VAL A 83 18.95 9.76 -11.88
CA VAL A 83 19.48 10.15 -13.18
C VAL A 83 18.81 11.45 -13.61
N ASP A 84 19.62 12.49 -13.86
CA ASP A 84 19.13 13.84 -14.17
C ASP A 84 18.21 13.86 -15.40
N ASP A 85 18.55 13.10 -16.46
CA ASP A 85 17.74 13.00 -17.68
C ASP A 85 16.33 12.43 -17.43
N ASN A 86 16.17 11.53 -16.46
CA ASN A 86 14.86 10.99 -16.07
C ASN A 86 14.07 12.03 -15.26
N THR A 87 14.78 12.84 -14.48
CA THR A 87 14.18 13.90 -13.65
C THR A 87 13.59 14.99 -14.53
N GLU A 88 14.27 15.39 -15.60
CA GLU A 88 13.74 16.38 -16.55
C GLU A 88 12.39 15.96 -17.13
N GLN A 89 12.19 14.67 -17.40
CA GLN A 89 10.91 14.14 -17.88
C GLN A 89 9.78 14.21 -16.82
N LEU A 90 10.12 14.17 -15.53
CA LEU A 90 9.15 14.28 -14.44
C LEU A 90 8.78 15.72 -14.07
N LEU A 91 9.52 16.72 -14.54
CA LEU A 91 9.26 18.15 -14.31
C LEU A 91 8.06 18.66 -15.12
N ASN A 92 6.99 17.86 -15.22
CA ASN A 92 5.72 18.25 -15.79
C ASN A 92 4.76 18.71 -14.67
N SER A 93 4.03 19.80 -14.92
CA SER A 93 3.00 20.33 -14.02
C SER A 93 2.00 19.27 -13.53
N THR A 94 1.62 18.32 -14.38
CA THR A 94 0.71 17.22 -14.04
C THR A 94 1.33 16.27 -13.02
N THR A 95 2.59 15.88 -13.25
CA THR A 95 3.34 14.98 -12.38
C THR A 95 3.59 15.61 -11.01
N VAL A 96 4.01 16.87 -10.98
CA VAL A 96 4.25 17.61 -9.73
C VAL A 96 2.96 17.74 -8.92
N LYS A 97 1.83 18.02 -9.58
CA LYS A 97 0.53 18.08 -8.91
C LYS A 97 0.12 16.72 -8.34
N LEU A 98 0.28 15.64 -9.10
CA LEU A 98 0.01 14.28 -8.64
C LEU A 98 0.84 13.91 -7.40
N LEU A 99 2.15 14.21 -7.43
CA LEU A 99 3.03 13.96 -6.28
C LEU A 99 2.62 14.80 -5.06
N SER A 100 2.27 16.07 -5.26
CA SER A 100 1.76 16.95 -4.19
C SER A 100 0.47 16.42 -3.57
N ASP A 101 -0.46 15.93 -4.39
CA ASP A 101 -1.71 15.33 -3.94
C ASP A 101 -1.42 14.05 -3.13
N ILE A 102 -0.55 13.16 -3.62
CA ILE A 102 -0.15 11.93 -2.92
C ILE A 102 0.49 12.26 -1.56
N CYS A 103 1.37 13.26 -1.50
CA CYS A 103 1.96 13.73 -0.24
C CYS A 103 0.88 14.22 0.75
N SER A 104 -0.09 14.99 0.27
CA SER A 104 -1.21 15.50 1.08
C SER A 104 -2.12 14.37 1.59
N PHE A 105 -2.38 13.36 0.75
CA PHE A 105 -3.15 12.17 1.14
C PHE A 105 -2.41 11.28 2.14
N SER A 106 -1.09 11.16 2.05
CA SER A 106 -0.29 10.34 2.98
C SER A 106 -0.43 10.82 4.43
N HIS A 107 -0.38 12.14 4.63
CA HIS A 107 -0.47 12.77 5.95
C HIS A 107 -1.89 12.74 6.52
N THR A 108 -2.92 12.80 5.66
CA THR A 108 -4.32 12.76 6.08
C THR A 108 -4.76 11.34 6.46
N ASN A 109 -4.31 10.32 5.72
CA ASN A 109 -4.65 8.91 5.95
C ASN A 109 -4.07 8.35 7.27
N GLN A 110 -2.98 8.92 7.80
CA GLN A 110 -2.42 8.52 9.10
C GLN A 110 -3.32 8.90 10.28
N ARG A 111 -4.06 10.02 10.19
CA ARG A 111 -5.02 10.43 11.22
C ARG A 111 -6.28 9.56 11.22
N GLU A 112 -6.68 9.05 10.06
CA GLU A 112 -7.87 8.19 9.91
C GLU A 112 -7.63 6.75 10.40
N ILE A 113 -6.40 6.25 10.26
CA ILE A 113 -6.00 4.94 10.84
C ILE A 113 -6.03 5.02 12.37
N GLY A 114 -5.52 6.09 12.97
CA GLY A 114 -5.56 6.29 14.42
C GLY A 114 -6.99 6.33 14.98
N SER A 115 -7.91 7.00 14.29
CA SER A 115 -9.32 7.10 14.73
C SER A 115 -10.09 5.79 14.54
N LYS A 116 -9.85 5.04 13.46
CA LYS A 116 -10.45 3.71 13.23
C LYS A 116 -9.91 2.67 14.20
N LEU A 117 -8.62 2.72 14.52
CA LEU A 117 -7.98 1.81 15.48
C LEU A 117 -8.45 2.09 16.90
N HIS A 118 -8.54 3.37 17.30
CA HIS A 118 -9.13 3.77 18.59
C HIS A 118 -10.59 3.32 18.71
N ARG A 119 -11.40 3.49 17.65
CA ARG A 119 -12.81 3.04 17.62
C ARG A 119 -12.94 1.51 17.68
N SER A 120 -12.08 0.77 16.99
CA SER A 120 -12.07 -0.70 17.01
C SER A 120 -11.61 -1.26 18.36
N MET A 121 -10.60 -0.63 18.98
CA MET A 121 -10.16 -0.95 20.35
C MET A 121 -11.26 -0.67 21.37
N GLN A 122 -11.94 0.48 21.27
CA GLN A 122 -13.04 0.84 22.16
C GLN A 122 -14.23 -0.13 22.01
N SER A 123 -14.55 -0.56 20.79
CA SER A 123 -15.61 -1.55 20.53
C SER A 123 -15.28 -2.94 21.11
N LYS A 124 -14.03 -3.42 20.99
CA LYS A 124 -13.61 -4.69 21.61
C LYS A 124 -13.59 -4.63 23.15
N PHE A 125 -13.25 -3.47 23.71
CA PHE A 125 -13.27 -3.26 25.16
C PHE A 125 -14.70 -3.29 25.74
N LEU A 126 -15.67 -2.68 25.05
CA LEU A 126 -17.08 -2.68 25.45
C LEU A 126 -17.73 -4.08 25.44
N ILE A 127 -17.35 -4.95 24.48
CA ILE A 127 -17.85 -6.34 24.44
C ILE A 127 -17.30 -7.17 25.61
N THR A 128 -16.08 -6.90 26.05
CA THR A 128 -15.45 -7.63 27.17
C THR A 128 -16.05 -7.24 28.53
N GLN A 129 -16.48 -5.98 28.69
CA GLN A 129 -17.16 -5.53 29.92
C GLN A 129 -18.61 -6.02 30.03
N GLY A 130 -19.29 -6.25 28.90
CA GLY A 130 -20.67 -6.75 28.88
C GLY A 130 -20.83 -8.22 29.28
N ALA A 131 -19.77 -9.02 29.24
CA ALA A 131 -19.80 -10.45 29.59
C ALA A 131 -19.72 -10.72 31.11
N SER A 132 -19.64 -9.68 31.95
CA SER A 132 -19.52 -9.81 33.41
C SER A 132 -20.80 -9.50 34.19
N GLN A 133 -21.92 -9.25 33.52
CA GLN A 133 -23.21 -9.04 34.18
C GLN A 133 -24.27 -9.93 33.55
N THR A 134 -24.31 -11.20 33.94
CA THR A 134 -25.53 -11.98 33.85
C THR A 134 -25.51 -13.14 34.85
N SER A 135 -26.63 -13.28 35.54
CA SER A 135 -27.05 -14.40 36.38
C SER A 135 -26.72 -14.30 37.88
N VAL A 136 -27.64 -13.72 38.65
CA VAL A 136 -28.61 -14.56 39.37
C VAL A 136 -30.00 -13.95 39.24
N ALA A 137 -30.87 -14.65 38.53
CA ALA A 137 -32.29 -14.35 38.33
C ALA A 137 -33.14 -14.98 39.48
N PRO A 138 -34.39 -14.55 39.66
CA PRO A 138 -35.22 -14.80 40.85
C PRO A 138 -35.93 -16.16 40.78
N MET A 139 -36.29 -16.75 41.92
CA MET A 139 -37.30 -17.82 41.95
C MET A 139 -38.20 -17.79 43.22
N PRO A 140 -39.46 -18.27 43.10
CA PRO A 140 -40.58 -17.99 44.02
C PRO A 140 -41.10 -19.22 44.81
N GLY A 141 -41.95 -18.97 45.81
CA GLY A 141 -43.06 -19.85 46.20
C GLY A 141 -43.01 -20.51 47.60
N GLY A 142 -44.09 -20.33 48.39
CA GLY A 142 -44.47 -21.22 49.49
C GLY A 142 -45.04 -20.51 50.74
N GLU A 143 -46.34 -20.67 50.99
CA GLU A 143 -47.20 -19.90 51.89
C GLU A 143 -47.22 -20.32 53.39
N ALA A 144 -47.76 -19.38 54.20
CA ALA A 144 -48.73 -19.55 55.31
C ALA A 144 -48.28 -19.61 56.80
N SER A 145 -48.81 -18.63 57.56
CA SER A 145 -49.44 -18.70 58.91
C SER A 145 -48.55 -19.06 60.13
N THR A 146 -48.58 -18.44 61.31
CA THR A 146 -49.73 -18.02 62.15
C THR A 146 -49.23 -17.15 63.33
N ALA A 147 -50.15 -16.41 63.93
CA ALA A 147 -50.04 -15.53 65.11
C ALA A 147 -49.43 -16.15 66.39
N GLY A 148 -48.94 -15.25 67.26
CA GLY A 148 -48.55 -15.50 68.65
C GLY A 148 -47.90 -14.25 69.25
#